data_AF-A0AAQ6A9J2-F1
#
_entry.id   AF-A0AAQ6A9J2-F1
#
_cell.length_a   1.000
_cell.length_b   1.000
_cell.length_c   1.000
_cell.angle_alpha   90.00
_cell.angle_beta   90.00
_cell.angle_gamma   90.00
#
_symmetry.space_group_name_H-M   'P 1'
#
loop_
_entity.id
_entity.type
_entity.pdbx_description
1 polymer ?
#
loop_
_entity_poly.entity_id
_entity_poly.type
_entity_poly.pdbx_seq_one_letter_code
_entity_poly.pdbx_strand_id
1 'polypeptide(L)'
;MCFCLLFYMCLRIYSCLFQLPGVGLSLTAVDSGLLSALEPSQTSLTLFLSSPDDDTVSGTGVILPYSSTDPVPGACNTEFNLDIDPNIYIHYNLYETTIRFAPANLGYERGGTPPACDQSKATNTRWRLQYDVYQYFLPENDLSERSLFSGIQAAADIQGVMTNGRRVMMLLSTDMTRVVFNSIPGQGVIYSVIVRDPLLNTSASYVPVHTYACSFTSTLDDCHTLGKVSTKIFFTIAGLAGLFVCFCGHRFFKCELFCMGFSFAAFFFFVLITRTTDLGYDIRLALSAVVGVVGGVALVMSWWRFGSVMACVVVVGLMLGFLIASVVLFTPLGDLDIFRRSDLVFWVTFCCIMIIVPLLFPTAGCGNIITCGVVGAYAVVLAFNAYIYTSLSYITLNILKRLLNNNFNAAFTDVPFQTMDYVMITVWVVLGVCGIVLQLYRERSRPFFPPSPYLMWLQERERRKTNILDPSHHFPSLANRFLTRVRQLTKRAEPAGEHTPLLL
;
A
#
# COMPACT_ATOMS: atom_id res chain seq x y z
N MET A 1 -25.70 -30.58 21.37
CA MET A 1 -25.90 -29.33 20.64
C MET A 1 -25.36 -28.21 21.50
N CYS A 2 -24.30 -27.56 21.05
CA CYS A 2 -23.84 -26.31 21.63
C CYS A 2 -24.43 -25.17 20.78
N PHE A 3 -24.82 -24.07 21.40
CA PHE A 3 -25.10 -22.85 20.65
C PHE A 3 -23.88 -21.94 20.80
N CYS A 4 -23.34 -21.41 19.69
CA CYS A 4 -22.57 -20.18 19.77
C CYS A 4 -23.52 -19.05 19.45
N LEU A 5 -23.71 -18.16 20.41
CA LEU A 5 -24.30 -16.87 20.13
C LEU A 5 -23.20 -15.89 19.80
N LEU A 6 -23.40 -15.17 18.72
CA LEU A 6 -22.55 -14.16 18.14
C LEU A 6 -23.22 -12.82 18.42
N PHE A 7 -22.64 -12.00 19.30
CA PHE A 7 -23.14 -10.64 19.53
C PHE A 7 -22.18 -9.64 18.91
N TYR A 8 -22.72 -8.72 18.13
CA TYR A 8 -21.99 -7.58 17.58
C TYR A 8 -22.41 -6.31 18.31
N MET A 9 -21.66 -6.00 19.36
CA MET A 9 -21.40 -4.68 19.95
C MET A 9 -20.79 -4.83 21.36
N CYS A 10 -20.25 -3.73 21.92
CA CYS A 10 -19.79 -3.60 23.30
C CYS A 10 -20.93 -3.90 24.27
N LEU A 11 -21.04 -5.14 24.75
CA LEU A 11 -22.08 -5.53 25.68
C LEU A 11 -21.56 -6.43 26.77
N ARG A 12 -22.09 -6.19 27.98
CA ARG A 12 -22.05 -7.19 29.03
C ARG A 12 -23.05 -8.27 28.68
N ILE A 13 -22.54 -9.45 28.35
CA ILE A 13 -23.38 -10.62 28.10
C ILE A 13 -23.38 -11.46 29.38
N TYR A 14 -24.58 -11.69 29.89
CA TYR A 14 -24.85 -12.47 31.08
C TYR A 14 -25.46 -13.81 30.68
N SER A 15 -24.93 -14.89 31.25
CA SER A 15 -25.60 -16.20 31.23
C SER A 15 -25.91 -16.60 32.67
N CYS A 16 -27.11 -16.30 33.16
CA CYS A 16 -27.58 -16.90 34.41
C CYS A 16 -29.10 -16.85 34.53
N LEU A 17 -29.70 -17.92 35.08
CA LEU A 17 -31.16 -18.07 35.17
C LEU A 17 -31.79 -17.22 36.29
N PHE A 18 -31.05 -16.74 37.30
CA PHE A 18 -31.60 -15.87 38.36
C PHE A 18 -30.51 -15.02 39.03
N GLN A 19 -30.71 -13.69 39.00
CA GLN A 19 -30.00 -12.63 39.76
C GLN A 19 -28.48 -12.46 39.54
N LEU A 20 -28.02 -11.20 39.62
CA LEU A 20 -26.67 -10.67 39.38
C LEU A 20 -25.55 -11.74 39.31
N PRO A 21 -24.96 -11.97 38.12
CA PRO A 21 -24.00 -13.04 37.93
C PRO A 21 -22.69 -12.79 38.69
N GLY A 22 -22.16 -13.85 39.29
CA GLY A 22 -20.85 -13.86 39.94
C GLY A 22 -19.68 -13.69 38.95
N VAL A 23 -18.48 -13.50 39.49
CA VAL A 23 -17.22 -13.41 38.72
C VAL A 23 -17.06 -14.69 37.89
N GLY A 24 -16.95 -14.55 36.56
CA GLY A 24 -16.87 -15.66 35.60
C GLY A 24 -18.15 -15.96 34.81
N LEU A 25 -19.31 -15.42 35.20
CA LEU A 25 -20.61 -15.60 34.52
C LEU A 25 -21.05 -14.37 33.68
N SER A 26 -20.18 -13.36 33.59
CA SER A 26 -20.39 -12.16 32.79
C SER A 26 -19.14 -11.83 32.00
N LEU A 27 -19.31 -11.52 30.71
CA LEU A 27 -18.25 -11.06 29.84
C LEU A 27 -18.59 -9.62 29.43
N THR A 28 -17.67 -8.69 29.65
CA THR A 28 -17.78 -7.30 29.15
C THR A 28 -16.84 -7.18 27.97
N ALA A 29 -17.37 -7.16 26.75
CA ALA A 29 -16.53 -7.07 25.56
C ALA A 29 -17.31 -6.57 24.34
N VAL A 30 -16.57 -6.12 23.33
CA VAL A 30 -17.07 -5.69 22.03
C VAL A 30 -17.06 -6.88 21.08
N ASP A 31 -18.15 -7.07 20.33
CA ASP A 31 -18.26 -8.10 19.28
C ASP A 31 -17.88 -9.50 19.75
N SER A 32 -18.44 -9.92 20.87
CA SER A 32 -18.10 -11.18 21.51
C SER A 32 -19.18 -12.23 21.31
N GLY A 33 -18.73 -13.45 21.05
CA GLY A 33 -19.56 -14.64 21.12
C GLY A 33 -19.33 -15.44 22.39
N LEU A 34 -20.40 -16.14 22.77
CA LEU A 34 -20.41 -17.08 23.88
C LEU A 34 -20.86 -18.44 23.37
N LEU A 35 -20.15 -19.48 23.79
CA LEU A 35 -20.52 -20.86 23.53
C LEU A 35 -21.12 -21.46 24.79
N SER A 36 -22.35 -21.97 24.69
CA SER A 36 -23.03 -22.65 25.80
C SER A 36 -23.36 -24.08 25.40
N ALA A 37 -22.88 -25.04 26.20
CA ALA A 37 -23.21 -26.45 26.07
C ALA A 37 -24.53 -26.72 26.79
N LEU A 38 -25.53 -27.23 26.07
CA LEU A 38 -26.82 -27.58 26.64
C LEU A 38 -26.75 -28.88 27.41
N GLU A 39 -27.43 -28.94 28.56
CA GLU A 39 -27.66 -30.19 29.26
C GLU A 39 -28.56 -31.14 28.42
N PRO A 40 -28.51 -32.46 28.66
CA PRO A 40 -29.27 -33.45 27.89
C PRO A 40 -30.78 -33.17 27.82
N SER A 41 -31.38 -32.68 28.91
CA SER A 41 -32.81 -32.35 29.01
C SER A 41 -33.14 -30.88 28.76
N GLN A 42 -32.13 -30.02 28.56
CA GLN A 42 -32.33 -28.59 28.42
C GLN A 42 -32.82 -28.22 27.02
N THR A 43 -33.97 -27.54 26.97
CA THR A 43 -34.64 -27.10 25.73
C THR A 43 -34.61 -25.58 25.53
N SER A 44 -34.31 -24.81 26.58
CA SER A 44 -34.22 -23.34 26.53
C SER A 44 -32.96 -22.82 27.22
N LEU A 45 -32.35 -21.80 26.62
CA LEU A 45 -31.24 -21.02 27.18
C LEU A 45 -31.64 -19.54 27.17
N THR A 46 -31.51 -18.86 28.31
CA THR A 46 -31.77 -17.42 28.44
C THR A 46 -30.46 -16.69 28.69
N LEU A 47 -30.16 -15.71 27.84
CA LEU A 47 -29.02 -14.82 27.96
C LEU A 47 -29.54 -13.40 28.14
N PHE A 48 -28.90 -12.64 29.03
CA PHE A 48 -29.24 -11.25 29.25
C PHE A 48 -28.13 -10.36 28.73
N LEU A 49 -28.50 -9.21 28.20
CA LEU A 49 -27.59 -8.23 27.63
C LEU A 49 -27.80 -6.93 28.40
N SER A 50 -26.71 -6.32 28.86
CA SER A 50 -26.76 -4.97 29.42
C SER A 50 -25.68 -4.10 28.80
N SER A 51 -26.05 -2.86 28.48
CA SER A 51 -25.09 -1.78 28.28
C SER A 51 -24.65 -1.23 29.64
N PRO A 52 -23.35 -1.03 29.88
CA PRO A 52 -22.87 -0.37 31.10
C PRO A 52 -23.20 1.12 31.13
N ASP A 53 -23.37 1.74 29.96
CA ASP A 53 -23.72 3.15 29.79
C ASP A 53 -25.20 3.28 29.40
N ASP A 54 -25.90 4.32 29.90
CA ASP A 54 -27.33 4.61 29.63
C ASP A 54 -27.62 5.04 28.17
N ASP A 55 -26.63 4.93 27.29
CA ASP A 55 -26.75 5.25 25.87
C ASP A 55 -27.52 4.15 25.11
N THR A 56 -28.26 4.54 24.07
CA THR A 56 -28.96 3.60 23.20
C THR A 56 -27.96 2.87 22.29
N VAL A 57 -27.84 1.56 22.47
CA VAL A 57 -26.89 0.70 21.75
C VAL A 57 -27.62 -0.17 20.71
N SER A 58 -27.16 -0.17 19.45
CA SER A 58 -27.75 -0.97 18.36
C SER A 58 -27.05 -2.33 18.22
N GLY A 59 -27.56 -3.38 18.86
CA GLY A 59 -26.95 -4.71 18.79
C GLY A 59 -27.57 -5.63 17.73
N THR A 60 -26.76 -6.50 17.13
CA THR A 60 -27.25 -7.67 16.40
C THR A 60 -26.79 -8.94 17.09
N GLY A 61 -27.72 -9.86 17.34
CA GLY A 61 -27.44 -11.19 17.90
C GLY A 61 -27.70 -12.27 16.86
N VAL A 62 -26.73 -13.16 16.66
CA VAL A 62 -26.84 -14.32 15.78
C VAL A 62 -26.73 -15.58 16.63
N ILE A 63 -27.59 -16.56 16.38
CA ILE A 63 -27.59 -17.83 17.11
C ILE A 63 -27.22 -18.95 16.13
N LEU A 64 -26.08 -19.60 16.38
CA LEU A 64 -25.59 -20.71 15.56
C LEU A 64 -25.73 -22.04 16.33
N PRO A 65 -26.57 -22.98 15.86
CA PRO A 65 -26.63 -24.32 16.44
C PRO A 65 -25.47 -25.19 15.94
N TYR A 66 -24.85 -25.93 16.85
CA TYR A 66 -23.88 -26.98 16.54
C TYR A 66 -24.40 -28.35 16.94
N SER A 67 -24.07 -29.37 16.16
CA SER A 67 -24.27 -30.78 16.45
C SER A 67 -23.20 -31.31 17.42
N SER A 68 -23.36 -32.54 17.92
CA SER A 68 -22.33 -33.21 18.75
C SER A 68 -21.10 -33.62 17.95
N THR A 69 -21.20 -33.70 16.63
CA THR A 69 -20.11 -34.05 15.72
C THR A 69 -19.36 -32.84 15.18
N ASP A 70 -19.89 -31.63 15.38
CA ASP A 70 -19.23 -30.41 14.94
C ASP A 70 -18.05 -30.08 15.88
N PRO A 71 -16.90 -29.64 15.32
CA PRO A 71 -15.79 -29.16 16.14
C PRO A 71 -16.24 -27.98 17.02
N VAL A 72 -15.65 -27.86 18.20
CA VAL A 72 -15.99 -26.81 19.17
C VAL A 72 -14.92 -25.70 19.09
N PRO A 73 -15.22 -24.52 18.52
CA PRO A 73 -14.27 -23.42 18.40
C PRO A 73 -13.78 -22.97 19.77
N GLY A 74 -12.47 -22.81 19.92
CA GLY A 74 -11.87 -22.27 21.14
C GLY A 74 -11.93 -23.14 22.40
N ALA A 75 -12.37 -24.40 22.29
CA ALA A 75 -12.49 -25.30 23.44
C ALA A 75 -11.15 -25.78 24.03
N CYS A 76 -10.04 -25.47 23.38
CA CYS A 76 -8.68 -25.71 23.89
C CYS A 76 -7.98 -24.39 24.19
N ASN A 77 -8.67 -23.49 24.90
CA ASN A 77 -8.10 -22.21 25.28
C ASN A 77 -7.21 -22.33 26.52
N THR A 78 -6.00 -21.78 26.43
CA THR A 78 -5.07 -21.59 27.55
C THR A 78 -4.58 -20.15 27.66
N GLU A 79 -4.96 -19.27 26.72
CA GLU A 79 -4.42 -17.91 26.58
C GLU A 79 -5.41 -16.83 27.03
N PHE A 80 -6.72 -17.05 26.85
CA PHE A 80 -7.76 -16.05 27.09
C PHE A 80 -8.61 -16.36 28.32
N ASN A 81 -9.47 -15.41 28.70
CA ASN A 81 -10.22 -15.46 29.97
C ASN A 81 -11.39 -16.44 29.98
N LEU A 82 -11.90 -16.86 28.81
CA LEU A 82 -13.04 -17.79 28.72
C LEU A 82 -12.53 -19.22 28.64
N ASP A 83 -13.10 -20.17 29.40
CA ASP A 83 -12.70 -21.58 29.32
C ASP A 83 -12.87 -22.15 27.89
N ILE A 84 -13.96 -21.76 27.22
CA ILE A 84 -14.18 -21.99 25.79
C ILE A 84 -14.32 -20.64 25.12
N ASP A 85 -13.35 -20.29 24.28
CA ASP A 85 -13.28 -18.95 23.67
C ASP A 85 -13.44 -18.98 22.15
N PRO A 86 -14.67 -18.85 21.62
CA PRO A 86 -14.90 -18.86 20.17
C PRO A 86 -14.53 -17.52 19.50
N ASN A 87 -13.96 -16.55 20.24
CA ASN A 87 -13.67 -15.22 19.74
C ASN A 87 -12.36 -15.14 18.97
N ILE A 88 -12.35 -14.24 17.99
CA ILE A 88 -11.15 -13.86 17.26
C ILE A 88 -10.72 -12.49 17.78
N TYR A 89 -9.50 -12.42 18.30
CA TYR A 89 -8.88 -11.20 18.78
C TYR A 89 -8.11 -10.52 17.65
N ILE A 90 -8.48 -9.28 17.34
CA ILE A 90 -7.74 -8.44 16.39
C ILE A 90 -6.80 -7.51 17.15
N HIS A 91 -5.57 -7.41 16.67
CA HIS A 91 -4.67 -6.31 16.99
C HIS A 91 -4.10 -5.73 15.69
N TYR A 92 -4.24 -4.42 15.50
CA TYR A 92 -3.74 -3.74 14.31
C TYR A 92 -2.76 -2.63 14.67
N ASN A 93 -1.85 -2.35 13.75
CA ASN A 93 -1.03 -1.15 13.72
C ASN A 93 -1.03 -0.56 12.29
N LEU A 94 -0.25 0.49 12.05
CA LEU A 94 -0.16 1.16 10.74
C LEU A 94 0.27 0.22 9.59
N TYR A 95 1.02 -0.83 9.90
CA TYR A 95 1.62 -1.73 8.91
C TYR A 95 0.79 -3.00 8.73
N GLU A 96 0.46 -3.69 9.84
CA GLU A 96 -0.12 -5.03 9.84
C GLU A 96 -1.31 -5.17 10.81
N THR A 97 -2.25 -6.02 10.42
CA THR A 97 -3.41 -6.44 11.22
C THR A 97 -3.23 -7.91 11.54
N THR A 98 -3.24 -8.24 12.82
CA THR A 98 -3.03 -9.60 13.31
C THR A 98 -4.30 -10.11 13.93
N ILE A 99 -4.70 -11.33 13.56
CA ILE A 99 -5.80 -12.04 14.22
C ILE A 99 -5.24 -13.21 15.02
N ARG A 100 -5.79 -13.43 16.20
CA ARG A 100 -5.47 -14.55 17.10
C ARG A 100 -6.74 -15.20 17.58
N PHE A 101 -6.75 -16.52 17.69
CA PHE A 101 -7.90 -17.25 18.18
C PHE A 101 -7.46 -18.49 18.95
N ALA A 102 -8.28 -18.95 19.89
CA ALA A 102 -7.99 -20.16 20.66
C ALA A 102 -8.17 -21.41 19.78
N PRO A 103 -7.33 -22.45 19.93
CA PRO A 103 -7.51 -23.69 19.19
C PRO A 103 -8.84 -24.39 19.52
N ALA A 104 -9.41 -25.05 18.51
CA ALA A 104 -10.65 -25.82 18.64
C ALA A 104 -10.39 -27.22 19.21
N ASN A 105 -11.47 -27.86 19.66
CA ASN A 105 -11.49 -29.26 20.06
C ASN A 105 -12.53 -30.06 19.27
N LEU A 106 -12.49 -31.38 19.38
CA LEU A 106 -13.50 -32.25 18.78
C LEU A 106 -14.86 -32.08 19.47
N GLY A 107 -15.93 -32.27 18.70
CA GLY A 107 -17.29 -32.31 19.21
C GLY A 107 -17.53 -33.44 20.20
N TYR A 108 -18.47 -33.25 21.12
CA TYR A 108 -18.89 -34.25 22.08
C TYR A 108 -20.41 -34.18 22.34
N GLU A 109 -20.96 -35.30 22.84
CA GLU A 109 -22.38 -35.42 23.17
C GLU A 109 -22.78 -34.59 24.39
N ARG A 110 -24.06 -34.26 24.50
CA ARG A 110 -24.59 -33.50 25.66
C ARG A 110 -24.35 -34.28 26.95
N GLY A 111 -23.82 -33.59 27.97
CA GLY A 111 -23.45 -34.21 29.25
C GLY A 111 -22.21 -35.12 29.19
N GLY A 112 -21.58 -35.26 28.02
CA GLY A 112 -20.29 -35.94 27.86
C GLY A 112 -19.13 -35.09 28.36
N THR A 113 -18.04 -35.75 28.77
CA THR A 113 -16.79 -35.07 29.11
C THR A 113 -16.08 -34.61 27.84
N PRO A 114 -15.59 -33.35 27.77
CA PRO A 114 -14.88 -32.86 26.60
C PRO A 114 -13.59 -33.68 26.37
N PRO A 115 -13.21 -33.94 25.11
CA PRO A 115 -11.96 -34.60 24.78
C PRO A 115 -10.76 -33.80 25.29
N ALA A 116 -9.65 -34.46 25.65
CA ALA A 116 -8.47 -33.73 26.08
C ALA A 116 -7.73 -33.08 24.89
N CYS A 117 -7.27 -31.84 25.09
CA CYS A 117 -6.67 -31.04 24.03
C CYS A 117 -5.29 -31.53 23.55
N ASP A 118 -4.34 -31.73 24.47
CA ASP A 118 -2.93 -31.99 24.12
C ASP A 118 -2.40 -33.30 24.73
N GLN A 119 -3.15 -34.39 24.61
CA GLN A 119 -2.67 -35.72 25.05
C GLN A 119 -1.79 -36.44 24.02
N SER A 120 -2.12 -36.35 22.73
CA SER A 120 -1.31 -36.94 21.65
C SER A 120 -1.60 -36.25 20.32
N LYS A 121 -0.69 -36.37 19.34
CA LYS A 121 -0.90 -35.91 17.95
C LYS A 121 -1.60 -36.95 17.05
N ALA A 122 -2.30 -37.93 17.66
CA ALA A 122 -2.96 -38.98 16.92
C ALA A 122 -4.20 -38.45 16.16
N THR A 123 -4.65 -39.17 15.13
CA THR A 123 -5.81 -38.82 14.31
C THR A 123 -7.14 -38.74 15.07
N ASN A 124 -7.21 -39.30 16.28
CA ASN A 124 -8.41 -39.24 17.13
C ASN A 124 -8.44 -38.03 18.07
N THR A 125 -7.55 -37.07 17.87
CA THR A 125 -7.42 -35.86 18.72
C THR A 125 -7.66 -34.61 17.90
N ARG A 126 -7.70 -33.45 18.58
CA ARG A 126 -7.87 -32.15 17.92
C ARG A 126 -6.86 -31.86 16.81
N TRP A 127 -5.69 -32.51 16.82
CA TRP A 127 -4.62 -32.27 15.85
C TRP A 127 -5.01 -32.60 14.40
N ARG A 128 -6.13 -33.32 14.17
CA ARG A 128 -6.70 -33.52 12.82
C ARG A 128 -7.41 -32.31 12.24
N LEU A 129 -7.81 -31.36 13.09
CA LEU A 129 -8.63 -30.22 12.69
C LEU A 129 -7.81 -29.26 11.82
N GLN A 130 -8.50 -28.69 10.83
CA GLN A 130 -7.95 -27.69 9.91
C GLN A 130 -8.73 -26.38 10.07
N TYR A 131 -8.04 -25.25 9.96
CA TYR A 131 -8.65 -23.93 10.11
C TYR A 131 -8.54 -23.19 8.78
N ASP A 132 -9.68 -22.95 8.14
CA ASP A 132 -9.75 -22.12 6.95
C ASP A 132 -10.04 -20.68 7.36
N VAL A 133 -9.13 -19.78 6.99
CA VAL A 133 -9.23 -18.35 7.32
C VAL A 133 -9.78 -17.59 6.11
N TYR A 134 -10.83 -16.81 6.35
CA TYR A 134 -11.55 -16.03 5.36
C TYR A 134 -11.41 -14.53 5.65
N GLN A 135 -11.41 -13.75 4.57
CA GLN A 135 -11.53 -12.30 4.63
C GLN A 135 -12.70 -11.85 3.76
N TYR A 136 -13.48 -10.91 4.26
CA TYR A 136 -14.57 -10.26 3.54
C TYR A 136 -14.39 -8.74 3.61
N PHE A 137 -14.25 -8.10 2.46
CA PHE A 137 -14.06 -6.65 2.38
C PHE A 137 -15.42 -5.96 2.30
N LEU A 138 -15.61 -4.94 3.15
CA LEU A 138 -16.76 -4.04 3.06
C LEU A 138 -16.62 -3.09 1.87
N PRO A 139 -17.71 -2.43 1.45
CA PRO A 139 -17.65 -1.44 0.38
C PRO A 139 -16.65 -0.31 0.71
N GLU A 140 -15.82 0.06 -0.27
CA GLU A 140 -14.89 1.18 -0.16
C GLU A 140 -15.60 2.49 0.15
N ASN A 141 -14.98 3.32 1.00
CA ASN A 141 -15.47 4.65 1.37
C ASN A 141 -16.85 4.66 2.07
N ASP A 142 -17.32 3.52 2.56
CA ASP A 142 -18.52 3.41 3.38
C ASP A 142 -18.16 3.00 4.82
N LEU A 143 -18.28 3.97 5.74
CA LEU A 143 -18.03 3.80 7.16
C LEU A 143 -19.35 3.72 7.97
N SER A 144 -20.48 3.51 7.29
CA SER A 144 -21.79 3.48 7.96
C SER A 144 -22.01 2.22 8.78
N GLU A 145 -22.74 2.35 9.88
CA GLU A 145 -23.14 1.19 10.70
C GLU A 145 -23.95 0.17 9.87
N ARG A 146 -24.76 0.65 8.92
CA ARG A 146 -25.61 -0.22 8.08
C ARG A 146 -24.78 -1.16 7.22
N SER A 147 -23.73 -0.66 6.57
CA SER A 147 -22.85 -1.49 5.74
C SER A 147 -22.12 -2.52 6.60
N LEU A 148 -21.65 -2.11 7.78
CA LEU A 148 -21.04 -2.99 8.76
C LEU A 148 -21.98 -4.11 9.22
N PHE A 149 -23.19 -3.79 9.70
CA PHE A 149 -24.15 -4.79 10.16
C PHE A 149 -24.58 -5.73 9.02
N SER A 150 -24.78 -5.21 7.82
CA SER A 150 -25.10 -6.04 6.65
C SER A 150 -23.96 -6.99 6.28
N GLY A 151 -22.70 -6.54 6.37
CA GLY A 151 -21.53 -7.36 6.08
C GLY A 151 -21.28 -8.41 7.15
N ILE A 152 -21.48 -8.06 8.41
CA ILE A 152 -21.47 -8.99 9.53
C ILE A 152 -22.53 -10.08 9.34
N GLN A 153 -23.77 -9.70 9.03
CA GLN A 153 -24.85 -10.64 8.80
C GLN A 153 -24.54 -11.58 7.62
N ALA A 154 -23.93 -11.03 6.57
CA ALA A 154 -23.48 -11.80 5.40
C ALA A 154 -22.31 -12.76 5.71
N ALA A 155 -21.56 -12.53 6.77
CA ALA A 155 -20.43 -13.35 7.23
C ALA A 155 -20.72 -14.08 8.56
N ALA A 156 -21.98 -14.15 8.98
CA ALA A 156 -22.34 -14.62 10.31
C ALA A 156 -22.36 -16.16 10.42
N ASP A 157 -22.72 -16.85 9.34
CA ASP A 157 -22.79 -18.31 9.28
C ASP A 157 -21.78 -18.87 8.27
N ILE A 158 -21.61 -20.19 8.30
CA ILE A 158 -20.64 -20.89 7.45
C ILE A 158 -20.95 -20.68 5.97
N GLN A 159 -22.22 -20.73 5.58
CA GLN A 159 -22.62 -20.54 4.18
C GLN A 159 -22.40 -19.10 3.72
N GLY A 160 -22.75 -18.11 4.54
CA GLY A 160 -22.47 -16.70 4.29
C GLY A 160 -20.98 -16.42 4.11
N VAL A 161 -20.14 -16.95 5.00
CA VAL A 161 -18.67 -16.81 4.88
C VAL A 161 -18.14 -17.47 3.62
N MET A 162 -18.62 -18.67 3.25
CA MET A 162 -18.14 -19.34 2.03
C MET A 162 -18.65 -18.70 0.73
N THR A 163 -19.79 -18.01 0.76
CA THR A 163 -20.38 -17.36 -0.43
C THR A 163 -19.84 -15.96 -0.65
N ASN A 164 -19.70 -15.17 0.42
CA ASN A 164 -19.28 -13.77 0.35
C ASN A 164 -17.78 -13.59 0.63
N GLY A 165 -17.21 -14.41 1.51
CA GLY A 165 -15.82 -14.33 1.92
C GLY A 165 -14.87 -15.03 0.95
N ARG A 166 -13.62 -14.55 0.91
CA ARG A 166 -12.53 -15.19 0.17
C ARG A 166 -11.66 -15.98 1.14
N ARG A 167 -11.44 -17.26 0.86
CA ARG A 167 -10.48 -18.08 1.62
C ARG A 167 -9.05 -17.62 1.33
N VAL A 168 -8.32 -17.25 2.37
CA VAL A 168 -6.96 -16.71 2.30
C VAL A 168 -5.92 -17.80 2.50
N MET A 169 -6.09 -18.60 3.54
CA MET A 169 -5.16 -19.67 3.89
C MET A 169 -5.86 -20.77 4.67
N MET A 170 -5.20 -21.92 4.73
CA MET A 170 -5.56 -23.04 5.58
C MET A 170 -4.40 -23.27 6.58
N LEU A 171 -4.73 -23.31 7.87
CA LEU A 171 -3.81 -23.61 8.95
C LEU A 171 -4.06 -25.03 9.45
N LEU A 172 -2.99 -25.76 9.72
CA LEU A 172 -3.06 -27.02 10.43
C LEU A 172 -3.09 -26.76 11.93
N SER A 173 -3.58 -27.72 12.71
CA SER A 173 -3.53 -27.64 14.18
C SER A 173 -2.10 -27.56 14.75
N THR A 174 -1.08 -27.92 13.95
CA THR A 174 0.35 -27.72 14.27
C THR A 174 0.85 -26.30 14.10
N ASP A 175 0.13 -25.49 13.32
CA ASP A 175 0.50 -24.12 13.05
C ASP A 175 0.03 -23.23 14.20
N MET A 176 0.68 -22.08 14.35
CA MET A 176 0.26 -21.08 15.33
C MET A 176 -1.10 -20.52 14.90
N THR A 177 -2.07 -20.41 15.81
CA THR A 177 -3.40 -19.81 15.57
C THR A 177 -3.34 -18.28 15.51
N ARG A 178 -2.38 -17.77 14.75
CA ARG A 178 -2.11 -16.36 14.51
C ARG A 178 -1.92 -16.14 13.01
N VAL A 179 -2.67 -15.20 12.46
CA VAL A 179 -2.54 -14.79 11.05
C VAL A 179 -2.28 -13.29 10.97
N VAL A 180 -1.43 -12.91 10.02
CA VAL A 180 -1.03 -11.51 9.79
C VAL A 180 -1.52 -11.09 8.41
N PHE A 181 -2.15 -9.91 8.35
CA PHE A 181 -2.70 -9.27 7.17
C PHE A 181 -2.11 -7.86 7.03
N ASN A 182 -2.19 -7.31 5.84
CA ASN A 182 -1.87 -5.91 5.60
C ASN A 182 -2.91 -4.99 6.24
N SER A 183 -2.47 -3.97 7.01
CA SER A 183 -3.40 -2.96 7.53
C SER A 183 -3.81 -1.96 6.47
N ILE A 184 -5.10 -1.73 6.31
CA ILE A 184 -5.62 -0.81 5.31
C ILE A 184 -6.51 0.22 6.02
N PRO A 185 -5.95 1.36 6.45
CA PRO A 185 -6.71 2.36 7.19
C PRO A 185 -7.89 2.90 6.38
N GLY A 186 -9.08 2.87 6.98
CA GLY A 186 -10.33 3.34 6.38
C GLY A 186 -11.05 2.30 5.50
N GLN A 187 -10.46 1.13 5.29
CA GLN A 187 -11.11 0.01 4.58
C GLN A 187 -11.65 -1.00 5.59
N GLY A 188 -12.96 -1.24 5.56
CA GLY A 188 -13.59 -2.23 6.43
C GLY A 188 -13.27 -3.66 5.96
N VAL A 189 -12.81 -4.50 6.89
CA VAL A 189 -12.54 -5.92 6.65
C VAL A 189 -13.13 -6.74 7.79
N ILE A 190 -13.82 -7.82 7.45
CA ILE A 190 -14.33 -8.84 8.37
C ILE A 190 -13.48 -10.10 8.21
N TYR A 191 -12.91 -10.57 9.31
CA TYR A 191 -12.15 -11.81 9.39
C TYR A 191 -13.00 -12.90 10.02
N SER A 192 -13.04 -14.05 9.36
CA SER A 192 -13.76 -15.24 9.83
C SER A 192 -12.83 -16.45 9.80
N VAL A 193 -12.99 -17.35 10.76
CA VAL A 193 -12.24 -18.62 10.79
C VAL A 193 -13.24 -19.76 10.87
N ILE A 194 -13.12 -20.71 9.96
CA ILE A 194 -13.94 -21.93 9.95
C ILE A 194 -13.03 -23.10 10.29
N VAL A 195 -13.33 -23.80 11.37
CA VAL A 195 -12.68 -25.06 11.71
C VAL A 195 -13.41 -26.21 11.03
N ARG A 196 -12.65 -27.12 10.41
CA ARG A 196 -13.15 -28.29 9.68
C ARG A 196 -12.56 -29.56 10.26
N ASP A 197 -13.42 -30.57 10.40
CA ASP A 197 -13.03 -31.94 10.70
C ASP A 197 -12.98 -32.76 9.40
N PRO A 198 -11.79 -33.13 8.90
CA PRO A 198 -11.68 -33.86 7.65
C PRO A 198 -12.19 -35.31 7.74
N LEU A 199 -12.33 -35.88 8.94
CA LEU A 199 -12.81 -37.26 9.11
C LEU A 199 -14.34 -37.34 9.14
N LEU A 200 -14.99 -36.40 9.83
CA LEU A 200 -16.45 -36.34 9.95
C LEU A 200 -17.10 -35.44 8.88
N ASN A 201 -16.28 -34.67 8.14
CA ASN A 201 -16.71 -33.66 7.18
C ASN A 201 -17.68 -32.63 7.79
N THR A 202 -17.47 -32.32 9.07
CA THR A 202 -18.22 -31.33 9.84
C THR A 202 -17.41 -30.05 10.00
N SER A 203 -18.08 -28.93 10.26
CA SER A 203 -17.41 -27.64 10.37
C SER A 203 -18.13 -26.71 11.33
N ALA A 204 -17.37 -25.86 12.01
CA ALA A 204 -17.90 -24.83 12.88
C ALA A 204 -17.21 -23.48 12.61
N SER A 205 -17.92 -22.39 12.85
CA SER A 205 -17.38 -21.03 12.66
C SER A 205 -16.97 -20.44 14.01
N TYR A 206 -15.81 -19.79 14.01
CA TYR A 206 -15.49 -18.80 15.03
C TYR A 206 -16.35 -17.55 14.83
N VAL A 207 -16.41 -16.73 15.87
CA VAL A 207 -17.09 -15.43 15.88
C VAL A 207 -16.34 -14.48 14.93
N PRO A 208 -16.93 -14.04 13.79
CA PRO A 208 -16.27 -13.10 12.91
C PRO A 208 -16.01 -11.79 13.62
N VAL A 209 -14.90 -11.16 13.28
CA VAL A 209 -14.47 -9.89 13.88
C VAL A 209 -14.12 -8.90 12.78
N HIS A 210 -14.33 -7.62 13.03
CA HIS A 210 -14.17 -6.58 12.01
C HIS A 210 -13.16 -5.51 12.44
N THR A 211 -12.57 -4.83 11.46
CA THR A 211 -11.72 -3.65 11.70
C THR A 211 -11.67 -2.76 10.46
N TYR A 212 -11.45 -1.46 10.69
CA TYR A 212 -11.10 -0.49 9.66
C TYR A 212 -9.61 -0.08 9.71
N ALA A 213 -8.82 -0.75 10.57
CA ALA A 213 -7.41 -0.42 10.85
C ALA A 213 -7.17 1.07 11.22
N CYS A 214 -8.19 1.72 11.78
CA CYS A 214 -8.22 3.10 12.27
C CYS A 214 -9.25 3.21 13.41
N SER A 215 -9.25 4.34 14.11
CA SER A 215 -10.17 4.61 15.20
C SER A 215 -11.20 5.66 14.77
N PHE A 216 -12.47 5.51 15.16
CA PHE A 216 -13.51 6.52 14.96
C PHE A 216 -13.51 7.61 16.03
N THR A 217 -12.76 7.43 17.12
CA THR A 217 -12.78 8.30 18.30
C THR A 217 -11.46 9.05 18.51
N SER A 218 -10.35 8.52 17.98
CA SER A 218 -9.04 9.15 18.07
C SER A 218 -8.93 10.32 17.11
N THR A 219 -8.46 11.47 17.59
CA THR A 219 -8.14 12.64 16.75
C THR A 219 -6.84 12.46 15.94
N LEU A 220 -6.01 11.45 16.26
CA LEU A 220 -4.71 11.22 15.62
C LEU A 220 -4.76 10.17 14.49
N ASP A 221 -5.62 9.16 14.63
CA ASP A 221 -5.81 8.04 13.69
C ASP A 221 -7.30 7.90 13.31
N ASP A 222 -7.91 9.02 12.94
CA ASP A 222 -9.32 9.08 12.57
C ASP A 222 -9.58 8.39 11.23
N CYS A 223 -10.58 7.52 11.18
CA CYS A 223 -11.08 6.90 9.96
C CYS A 223 -11.68 7.90 8.96
N HIS A 224 -12.18 9.05 9.43
CA HIS A 224 -12.81 10.05 8.56
C HIS A 224 -11.81 10.89 7.76
N THR A 225 -10.56 10.99 8.20
CA THR A 225 -9.50 11.68 7.47
C THR A 225 -8.58 10.68 6.79
N LEU A 226 -8.81 10.38 5.51
CA LEU A 226 -7.87 9.61 4.70
C LEU A 226 -6.52 10.34 4.62
N GLY A 227 -5.59 9.96 5.49
CA GLY A 227 -4.26 10.53 5.55
C GLY A 227 -4.19 11.97 6.06
N LYS A 228 -2.96 12.39 6.39
CA LYS A 228 -2.67 13.73 6.90
C LYS A 228 -2.75 14.78 5.80
N VAL A 229 -3.05 16.02 6.18
CA VAL A 229 -3.09 17.18 5.25
C VAL A 229 -1.75 17.34 4.51
N SER A 230 -0.63 17.10 5.20
CA SER A 230 0.72 17.11 4.64
C SER A 230 0.87 16.11 3.48
N THR A 231 0.35 14.89 3.64
CA THR A 231 0.33 13.84 2.63
C THR A 231 -0.50 14.25 1.41
N LYS A 232 -1.67 14.87 1.63
CA LYS A 232 -2.54 15.38 0.55
C LYS A 232 -1.84 16.46 -0.27
N ILE A 233 -1.23 17.44 0.40
CA ILE A 233 -0.47 18.51 -0.28
C ILE A 233 0.72 17.92 -1.05
N PHE A 234 1.45 16.98 -0.47
CA PHE A 234 2.59 16.38 -1.14
C PHE A 234 2.18 15.61 -2.41
N PHE A 235 1.21 14.70 -2.31
CA PHE A 235 0.80 13.89 -3.44
C PHE A 235 0.04 14.67 -4.51
N THR A 236 -0.65 15.76 -4.18
CA THR A 236 -1.27 16.64 -5.19
C THR A 236 -0.22 17.35 -6.04
N ILE A 237 0.81 17.92 -5.42
CA ILE A 237 1.94 18.54 -6.13
C ILE A 237 2.66 17.49 -6.98
N ALA A 238 2.91 16.30 -6.42
CA ALA A 238 3.54 15.20 -7.14
C ALA A 238 2.67 14.71 -8.33
N GLY A 239 1.35 14.67 -8.17
CA GLY A 239 0.40 14.31 -9.23
C GLY A 239 0.36 15.33 -10.36
N LEU A 240 0.37 16.63 -10.05
CA LEU A 240 0.46 17.69 -11.06
C LEU A 240 1.79 17.65 -11.81
N ALA A 241 2.90 17.45 -11.11
CA ALA A 241 4.21 17.24 -11.72
C ALA A 241 4.24 15.96 -12.58
N GLY A 242 3.64 14.88 -12.09
CA GLY A 242 3.50 13.61 -12.79
C GLY A 242 2.69 13.73 -14.07
N LEU A 243 1.57 14.45 -14.05
CA LEU A 243 0.76 14.76 -15.22
C LEU A 243 1.58 15.54 -16.27
N PHE A 244 2.34 16.55 -15.81
CA PHE A 244 3.23 17.30 -16.70
C PHE A 244 4.30 16.40 -17.34
N VAL A 245 4.95 15.54 -16.54
CA VAL A 245 5.95 14.56 -17.02
C VAL A 245 5.32 13.55 -17.98
N CYS A 246 4.09 13.11 -17.72
CA CYS A 246 3.34 12.15 -18.54
C CYS A 246 3.09 12.65 -19.97
N PHE A 247 2.86 13.95 -20.18
CA PHE A 247 2.59 14.51 -21.51
C PHE A 247 3.76 15.29 -22.13
N CYS A 248 4.64 15.86 -21.31
CA CYS A 248 5.67 16.81 -21.74
C CYS A 248 7.08 16.48 -21.20
N GLY A 249 7.26 15.38 -20.48
CA GLY A 249 8.52 15.00 -19.83
C GLY A 249 9.70 14.96 -20.79
N HIS A 250 9.60 14.14 -21.85
CA HIS A 250 10.68 14.00 -22.83
C HIS A 250 11.07 15.32 -23.52
N ARG A 251 10.08 16.18 -23.83
CA ARG A 251 10.34 17.51 -24.43
C ARG A 251 11.12 18.40 -23.47
N PHE A 252 10.77 18.37 -22.20
CA PHE A 252 11.41 19.14 -21.14
C PHE A 252 12.31 18.23 -20.29
N PHE A 253 13.30 17.62 -20.94
CA PHE A 253 14.20 16.64 -20.33
C PHE A 253 14.81 17.09 -18.98
N LYS A 254 15.13 18.38 -18.81
CA LYS A 254 15.62 18.92 -17.52
C LYS A 254 14.60 18.77 -16.39
N CYS A 255 13.32 19.03 -16.68
CA CYS A 255 12.24 18.92 -15.70
C CYS A 255 11.95 17.45 -15.38
N GLU A 256 11.97 16.59 -16.40
CA GLU A 256 11.87 15.14 -16.21
C GLU A 256 12.98 14.62 -15.28
N LEU A 257 14.24 14.91 -15.58
CA LEU A 257 15.38 14.50 -14.76
C LEU A 257 15.26 14.99 -13.32
N PHE A 258 14.79 16.23 -13.14
CA PHE A 258 14.52 16.77 -11.81
C PHE A 258 13.44 15.96 -11.08
N CYS A 259 12.29 15.70 -11.72
CA CYS A 259 11.17 14.96 -11.11
C CYS A 259 11.52 13.49 -10.81
N MET A 260 12.25 12.82 -11.70
CA MET A 260 12.70 11.43 -11.51
C MET A 260 13.76 11.35 -10.41
N GLY A 261 14.75 12.25 -10.42
CA GLY A 261 15.75 12.35 -9.37
C GLY A 261 15.15 12.73 -8.01
N PHE A 262 14.16 13.62 -7.99
CA PHE A 262 13.39 13.96 -6.80
C PHE A 262 12.68 12.74 -6.24
N SER A 263 11.94 12.00 -7.07
CA SER A 263 11.16 10.85 -6.63
C SER A 263 12.06 9.73 -6.10
N PHE A 264 13.15 9.43 -6.81
CA PHE A 264 14.13 8.41 -6.40
C PHE A 264 14.79 8.76 -5.06
N ALA A 265 15.33 9.98 -4.92
CA ALA A 265 15.98 10.41 -3.69
C ALA A 265 14.98 10.55 -2.54
N ALA A 266 13.81 11.15 -2.77
CA ALA A 266 12.77 11.28 -1.74
C ALA A 266 12.35 9.92 -1.21
N PHE A 267 12.07 8.94 -2.07
CA PHE A 267 11.68 7.60 -1.65
C PHE A 267 12.80 6.90 -0.84
N PHE A 268 14.02 6.87 -1.38
CA PHE A 268 15.15 6.22 -0.72
C PHE A 268 15.46 6.82 0.65
N PHE A 269 15.51 8.15 0.74
CA PHE A 269 15.79 8.83 2.00
C PHE A 269 14.59 8.81 2.95
N PHE A 270 13.35 8.77 2.46
CA PHE A 270 12.19 8.55 3.31
C PHE A 270 12.31 7.22 4.05
N VAL A 271 12.71 6.15 3.36
CA VAL A 271 12.97 4.83 3.96
C VAL A 271 14.11 4.92 4.97
N LEU A 272 15.24 5.51 4.59
CA LEU A 272 16.41 5.64 5.46
C LEU A 272 16.09 6.42 6.74
N ILE A 273 15.47 7.59 6.62
CA ILE A 273 15.11 8.46 7.75
C ILE A 273 14.12 7.73 8.66
N THR A 274 13.11 7.08 8.10
CA THR A 274 12.10 6.36 8.89
C THR A 274 12.69 5.16 9.63
N ARG A 275 13.70 4.48 9.06
CA ARG A 275 14.40 3.35 9.70
C ARG A 275 15.40 3.77 10.77
N THR A 276 15.99 4.96 10.66
CA THR A 276 17.09 5.40 11.52
C THR A 276 16.69 6.42 12.57
N THR A 277 15.53 7.06 12.44
CA THR A 277 15.10 8.15 13.32
C THR A 277 13.64 8.03 13.75
N ASP A 278 13.36 8.38 15.00
CA ASP A 278 12.00 8.44 15.58
C ASP A 278 11.31 9.79 15.38
N LEU A 279 11.56 10.45 14.25
CA LEU A 279 10.96 11.75 13.92
C LEU A 279 9.45 11.62 13.63
N GLY A 280 8.68 12.67 13.92
CA GLY A 280 7.27 12.73 13.51
C GLY A 280 7.10 12.63 11.99
N TYR A 281 5.98 12.05 11.54
CA TYR A 281 5.71 11.82 10.11
C TYR A 281 5.87 13.08 9.25
N ASP A 282 5.34 14.21 9.70
CA ASP A 282 5.36 15.47 8.93
C ASP A 282 6.79 15.99 8.72
N ILE A 283 7.66 15.81 9.73
CA ILE A 283 9.09 16.16 9.65
C ILE A 283 9.81 15.20 8.72
N ARG A 284 9.54 13.89 8.80
CA ARG A 284 10.12 12.88 7.90
C ARG A 284 9.78 13.18 6.44
N LEU A 285 8.51 13.50 6.16
CA LEU A 285 8.04 13.86 4.83
C LEU A 285 8.72 15.14 4.33
N ALA A 286 8.79 16.19 5.15
CA ALA A 286 9.46 17.44 4.80
C ALA A 286 10.96 17.25 4.51
N LEU A 287 11.69 16.50 5.35
CA LEU A 287 13.10 16.20 5.15
C LEU A 287 13.31 15.39 3.86
N SER A 288 12.47 14.38 3.61
CA SER A 288 12.55 13.59 2.38
C SER A 288 12.29 14.44 1.12
N ALA A 289 11.39 15.42 1.19
CA ALA A 289 11.14 16.36 0.10
C ALA A 289 12.34 17.28 -0.15
N VAL A 290 12.97 17.81 0.91
CA VAL A 290 14.18 18.65 0.80
C VAL A 290 15.33 17.85 0.17
N VAL A 291 15.58 16.64 0.64
CA VAL A 291 16.61 15.76 0.06
C VAL A 291 16.25 15.34 -1.36
N GLY A 292 14.96 15.15 -1.65
CA GLY A 292 14.43 14.96 -2.99
C GLY A 292 14.84 16.11 -3.93
N VAL A 293 14.66 17.37 -3.52
CA VAL A 293 15.07 18.53 -4.33
C VAL A 293 16.57 18.49 -4.62
N VAL A 294 17.40 18.16 -3.62
CA VAL A 294 18.85 18.00 -3.79
C VAL A 294 19.16 16.87 -4.78
N GLY A 295 18.47 15.73 -4.69
CA GLY A 295 18.60 14.62 -5.63
C GLY A 295 18.23 14.97 -7.06
N GLY A 296 17.12 15.69 -7.25
CA GLY A 296 16.68 16.19 -8.56
C GLY A 296 17.70 17.17 -9.17
N VAL A 297 18.21 18.12 -8.38
CA VAL A 297 19.26 19.06 -8.82
C VAL A 297 20.55 18.31 -9.16
N ALA A 298 20.98 17.36 -8.32
CA ALA A 298 22.20 16.58 -8.55
C ALA A 298 22.12 15.78 -9.86
N LEU A 299 20.96 15.19 -10.17
CA LEU A 299 20.76 14.42 -11.39
C LEU A 299 20.80 15.32 -12.64
N VAL A 300 20.13 16.48 -12.58
CA VAL A 300 20.20 17.50 -13.64
C VAL A 300 21.63 18.02 -13.84
N MET A 301 22.36 18.28 -12.75
CA MET A 301 23.74 18.77 -12.79
C MET A 301 24.69 17.71 -13.34
N SER A 302 24.48 16.44 -13.01
CA SER A 302 25.25 15.31 -13.56
C SER A 302 25.09 15.23 -15.07
N TRP A 303 23.85 15.29 -15.57
CA TRP A 303 23.59 15.37 -17.02
C TRP A 303 24.24 16.60 -17.65
N TRP A 304 24.08 17.77 -17.03
CA TRP A 304 24.63 19.02 -17.53
C TRP A 304 26.16 18.98 -17.64
N ARG A 305 26.84 18.40 -16.63
CA ARG A 305 28.31 18.39 -16.52
C ARG A 305 29.00 17.30 -17.32
N PHE A 306 28.45 16.09 -17.30
CA PHE A 306 29.07 14.91 -17.92
C PHE A 306 28.48 14.57 -19.29
N GLY A 307 27.29 15.06 -19.60
CA GLY A 307 26.56 14.64 -20.80
C GLY A 307 26.26 13.15 -20.86
N SER A 308 26.44 12.43 -19.73
CA SER A 308 26.23 10.98 -19.66
C SER A 308 24.74 10.68 -19.60
N VAL A 309 24.15 10.50 -20.78
CA VAL A 309 22.76 10.09 -20.96
C VAL A 309 22.53 8.72 -20.31
N MET A 310 23.52 7.83 -20.32
CA MET A 310 23.40 6.48 -19.77
C MET A 310 23.12 6.45 -18.26
N ALA A 311 23.82 7.27 -17.46
CA ALA A 311 23.59 7.29 -16.01
C ALA A 311 22.17 7.79 -15.67
N CYS A 312 21.66 8.75 -16.44
CA CYS A 312 20.32 9.29 -16.27
C CYS A 312 19.25 8.27 -16.66
N VAL A 313 19.44 7.60 -17.80
CA VAL A 313 18.53 6.57 -18.32
C VAL A 313 18.48 5.37 -17.38
N VAL A 314 19.57 5.00 -16.72
CA VAL A 314 19.56 3.96 -15.69
C VAL A 314 18.66 4.34 -14.52
N VAL A 315 18.76 5.55 -13.97
CA VAL A 315 17.88 5.99 -12.86
C VAL A 315 16.42 5.99 -13.28
N VAL A 316 16.11 6.52 -14.46
CA VAL A 316 14.75 6.51 -15.00
C VAL A 316 14.25 5.08 -15.22
N GLY A 317 15.04 4.22 -15.84
CA GLY A 317 14.69 2.81 -16.06
C GLY A 317 14.54 2.01 -14.77
N LEU A 318 15.30 2.32 -13.72
CA LEU A 318 15.12 1.74 -12.39
C LEU A 318 13.79 2.16 -11.76
N MET A 319 13.29 3.38 -11.98
CA MET A 319 11.97 3.80 -11.49
C MET A 319 10.85 3.03 -12.19
N LEU A 320 10.95 2.84 -13.51
CA LEU A 320 10.01 1.97 -14.22
C LEU A 320 10.13 0.51 -13.75
N GLY A 321 11.36 0.03 -13.56
CA GLY A 321 11.63 -1.31 -13.05
C GLY A 321 11.05 -1.55 -11.66
N PHE A 322 11.18 -0.57 -10.76
CA PHE A 322 10.58 -0.57 -9.43
C PHE A 322 9.06 -0.67 -9.52
N LEU A 323 8.42 0.12 -10.39
CA LEU A 323 6.97 0.11 -10.56
C LEU A 323 6.48 -1.23 -11.15
N ILE A 324 7.15 -1.76 -12.19
CA ILE A 324 6.81 -3.06 -12.78
C ILE A 324 7.00 -4.19 -11.76
N ALA A 325 8.11 -4.22 -11.02
CA ALA A 325 8.34 -5.21 -9.97
C ALA A 325 7.26 -5.13 -8.88
N SER A 326 6.88 -3.92 -8.49
CA SER A 326 5.80 -3.68 -7.53
C SER A 326 4.45 -4.18 -8.05
N VAL A 327 4.11 -3.93 -9.31
CA VAL A 327 2.87 -4.42 -9.94
C VAL A 327 2.84 -5.95 -9.97
N VAL A 328 3.93 -6.60 -10.39
CA VAL A 328 4.02 -8.06 -10.46
C VAL A 328 3.83 -8.68 -9.07
N LEU A 329 4.48 -8.14 -8.04
CA LEU A 329 4.36 -8.65 -6.67
C LEU A 329 3.10 -8.18 -5.93
N PHE A 330 2.35 -7.23 -6.48
CA PHE A 330 1.01 -6.89 -5.98
C PHE A 330 -0.04 -7.91 -6.42
N THR A 331 0.21 -8.66 -7.51
CA THR A 331 -0.66 -9.78 -7.90
C THR A 331 -0.52 -10.96 -6.93
N PRO A 332 -1.41 -11.98 -6.98
CA PRO A 332 -1.32 -13.17 -6.12
C PRO A 332 0.02 -13.93 -6.21
N LEU A 333 0.88 -13.60 -7.19
CA LEU A 333 2.25 -14.09 -7.25
C LEU A 333 3.11 -13.61 -6.05
N GLY A 334 2.85 -12.43 -5.49
CA GLY A 334 3.59 -11.91 -4.35
C GLY A 334 3.29 -12.60 -3.02
N ASP A 335 2.09 -13.19 -2.89
CA ASP A 335 1.63 -13.85 -1.67
C ASP A 335 1.96 -15.36 -1.63
N LEU A 336 2.76 -15.86 -2.56
CA LEU A 336 3.24 -17.24 -2.54
C LEU A 336 4.03 -17.55 -1.25
N ASP A 337 3.87 -18.76 -0.72
CA ASP A 337 4.53 -19.21 0.53
C ASP A 337 6.04 -18.99 0.55
N ILE A 338 6.69 -19.14 -0.61
CA ILE A 338 8.13 -18.93 -0.77
C ILE A 338 8.54 -17.49 -0.44
N PHE A 339 7.76 -16.50 -0.89
CA PHE A 339 8.03 -15.09 -0.63
C PHE A 339 7.65 -14.67 0.79
N ARG A 340 6.69 -15.34 1.41
CA ARG A 340 6.29 -15.08 2.80
C ARG A 340 7.29 -15.63 3.81
N ARG A 341 7.83 -16.83 3.56
CA ARG A 341 8.80 -17.47 4.46
C ARG A 341 10.22 -16.92 4.34
N SER A 342 10.60 -16.35 3.20
CA SER A 342 11.97 -15.93 2.94
C SER A 342 12.07 -14.53 2.33
N ASP A 343 12.49 -13.56 3.15
CA ASP A 343 12.73 -12.18 2.69
C ASP A 343 13.82 -12.09 1.64
N LEU A 344 14.87 -12.91 1.75
CA LEU A 344 15.96 -12.92 0.78
C LEU A 344 15.46 -13.23 -0.63
N VAL A 345 14.57 -14.22 -0.77
CA VAL A 345 14.04 -14.60 -2.09
C VAL A 345 13.16 -13.50 -2.66
N PHE A 346 12.34 -12.86 -1.83
CA PHE A 346 11.54 -11.72 -2.24
C PHE A 346 12.41 -10.55 -2.73
N TRP A 347 13.42 -10.13 -1.96
CA TRP A 347 14.25 -8.98 -2.34
C TRP A 347 15.13 -9.28 -3.55
N VAL A 348 15.66 -10.49 -3.67
CA VAL A 348 16.45 -10.90 -4.85
C VAL A 348 15.58 -10.88 -6.10
N THR A 349 14.37 -11.47 -6.05
CA THR A 349 13.45 -11.46 -7.21
C THR A 349 13.00 -10.05 -7.57
N PHE A 350 12.66 -9.22 -6.59
CA PHE A 350 12.32 -7.80 -6.79
C PHE A 350 13.46 -7.04 -7.47
N CYS A 351 14.70 -7.16 -6.97
CA CYS A 351 15.88 -6.52 -7.54
C CYS A 351 16.19 -7.02 -8.95
N CYS A 352 16.03 -8.32 -9.22
CA CYS A 352 16.22 -8.89 -10.55
C CYS A 352 15.26 -8.25 -11.55
N ILE A 353 13.95 -8.19 -11.24
CA ILE A 353 12.95 -7.55 -12.12
C ILE A 353 13.30 -6.07 -12.31
N MET A 354 13.63 -5.36 -11.23
CA MET A 354 13.98 -3.94 -11.26
C MET A 354 15.18 -3.63 -12.17
N ILE A 355 16.22 -4.48 -12.15
CA ILE A 355 17.46 -4.29 -12.94
C ILE A 355 17.30 -4.75 -14.39
N ILE A 356 16.47 -5.76 -14.67
CA ILE A 356 16.24 -6.25 -16.03
C ILE A 356 15.60 -5.16 -16.90
N VAL A 357 14.67 -4.38 -16.34
CA VAL A 357 13.93 -3.35 -17.09
C VAL A 357 14.85 -2.32 -17.78
N PRO A 358 15.80 -1.64 -17.11
CA PRO A 358 16.72 -0.72 -17.78
C PRO A 358 17.65 -1.41 -18.80
N LEU A 359 17.92 -2.72 -18.67
CA LEU A 359 18.75 -3.49 -19.61
C LEU A 359 18.00 -3.84 -20.91
N LEU A 360 16.68 -4.00 -20.84
CA LEU A 360 15.84 -4.39 -21.97
C LEU A 360 15.50 -3.24 -22.93
N PHE A 361 15.81 -1.99 -22.58
CA PHE A 361 15.59 -0.83 -23.45
C PHE A 361 16.88 -0.39 -24.16
N PRO A 362 17.23 -1.01 -25.31
CA PRO A 362 18.45 -0.66 -26.07
C PRO A 362 18.38 0.74 -26.67
N THR A 363 17.17 1.28 -26.88
CA THR A 363 16.96 2.68 -27.24
C THR A 363 16.57 3.46 -25.99
N ALA A 364 17.57 4.09 -25.39
CA ALA A 364 17.40 4.95 -24.22
C ALA A 364 16.23 5.95 -24.35
N GLY A 365 15.97 6.48 -25.55
CA GLY A 365 14.90 7.44 -25.80
C GLY A 365 13.49 6.86 -25.66
N CYS A 366 13.22 5.71 -26.28
CA CYS A 366 11.91 5.07 -26.20
C CYS A 366 11.59 4.60 -24.76
N GLY A 367 12.57 4.03 -24.07
CA GLY A 367 12.42 3.65 -22.66
C GLY A 367 12.12 4.85 -21.75
N ASN A 368 12.72 6.00 -22.03
CA ASN A 368 12.47 7.25 -21.32
C ASN A 368 11.03 7.75 -21.51
N ILE A 369 10.52 7.74 -22.76
CA ILE A 369 9.12 8.11 -23.06
C ILE A 369 8.12 7.18 -22.36
N ILE A 370 8.37 5.87 -22.40
CA ILE A 370 7.52 4.88 -21.74
C ILE A 370 7.50 5.13 -20.23
N THR A 371 8.67 5.33 -19.64
CA THR A 371 8.77 5.63 -18.20
C THR A 371 8.01 6.89 -17.82
N CYS A 372 8.20 7.98 -18.58
CA CYS A 372 7.46 9.22 -18.39
C CYS A 372 5.94 9.00 -18.38
N GLY A 373 5.43 8.26 -19.38
CA GLY A 373 4.01 7.98 -19.50
C GLY A 373 3.47 7.16 -18.33
N VAL A 374 4.10 6.02 -18.02
CA VAL A 374 3.61 5.06 -17.02
C VAL A 374 3.79 5.60 -15.60
N VAL A 375 4.99 6.06 -15.23
CA VAL A 375 5.30 6.56 -13.89
C VAL A 375 4.61 7.90 -13.63
N GLY A 376 4.56 8.79 -14.64
CA GLY A 376 3.84 10.05 -14.56
C GLY A 376 2.33 9.86 -14.37
N ALA A 377 1.72 8.91 -15.08
CA ALA A 377 0.31 8.57 -14.89
C ALA A 377 0.05 7.91 -13.52
N TYR A 378 0.97 7.08 -13.02
CA TYR A 378 0.84 6.48 -11.69
C TYR A 378 0.91 7.53 -10.57
N ALA A 379 1.69 8.60 -10.72
CA ALA A 379 1.70 9.71 -9.76
C ALA A 379 0.33 10.40 -9.64
N VAL A 380 -0.48 10.42 -10.72
CA VAL A 380 -1.87 10.92 -10.69
C VAL A 380 -2.76 9.99 -9.88
N VAL A 381 -2.59 8.67 -10.01
CA VAL A 381 -3.29 7.67 -9.20
C VAL A 381 -2.99 7.88 -7.71
N LEU A 382 -1.72 8.09 -7.35
CA LEU A 382 -1.33 8.38 -5.97
C LEU A 382 -1.93 9.69 -5.44
N ALA A 383 -2.05 10.72 -6.29
CA ALA A 383 -2.71 11.97 -5.92
C ALA A 383 -4.19 11.79 -5.65
N PHE A 384 -4.88 11.00 -6.47
CA PHE A 384 -6.29 10.68 -6.27
C PHE A 384 -6.51 9.87 -4.98
N ASN A 385 -5.61 8.91 -4.71
CA ASN A 385 -5.65 8.09 -3.49
C ASN A 385 -5.61 8.93 -2.19
N ALA A 386 -5.01 10.12 -2.23
CA ALA A 386 -4.95 11.00 -1.07
C ALA A 386 -6.33 11.59 -0.67
N TYR A 387 -7.34 11.49 -1.55
CA TYR A 387 -8.69 12.00 -1.31
C TYR A 387 -9.74 10.91 -1.26
N ILE A 388 -9.59 9.88 -2.09
CA ILE A 388 -10.51 8.77 -2.21
C ILE A 388 -9.69 7.51 -2.12
N TYR A 389 -10.07 6.60 -1.22
CA TYR A 389 -9.38 5.33 -1.06
C TYR A 389 -9.34 4.56 -2.39
N THR A 390 -8.16 4.05 -2.75
CA THR A 390 -7.98 3.05 -3.82
C THR A 390 -6.89 2.05 -3.43
N SER A 391 -7.13 0.78 -3.74
CA SER A 391 -6.16 -0.28 -3.49
C SER A 391 -4.89 -0.13 -4.35
N LEU A 392 -4.93 0.64 -5.44
CA LEU A 392 -3.78 0.82 -6.35
C LEU A 392 -2.58 1.51 -5.71
N SER A 393 -2.78 2.33 -4.68
CA SER A 393 -1.68 2.93 -3.94
C SER A 393 -0.83 1.88 -3.21
N TYR A 394 -1.43 0.73 -2.89
CA TYR A 394 -0.77 -0.39 -2.22
C TYR A 394 0.21 -1.14 -3.11
N ILE A 395 0.20 -0.91 -4.43
CA ILE A 395 1.26 -1.39 -5.34
C ILE A 395 2.62 -0.95 -4.80
N THR A 396 2.80 0.35 -4.52
CA THR A 396 4.06 0.86 -3.96
C THR A 396 4.10 0.89 -2.44
N LEU A 397 2.95 1.05 -1.77
CA LEU A 397 2.92 1.07 -0.30
C LEU A 397 3.25 -0.29 0.31
N ASN A 398 2.89 -1.43 -0.31
CA ASN A 398 3.27 -2.75 0.22
C ASN A 398 4.79 -2.93 0.25
N ILE A 399 5.49 -2.50 -0.81
CA ILE A 399 6.95 -2.49 -0.86
C ILE A 399 7.52 -1.56 0.21
N LEU A 400 6.94 -0.37 0.38
CA LEU A 400 7.34 0.57 1.42
C LEU A 400 7.14 -0.03 2.83
N LYS A 401 6.00 -0.66 3.11
CA LYS A 401 5.72 -1.32 4.39
C LYS A 401 6.71 -2.44 4.67
N ARG A 402 7.05 -3.27 3.67
CA ARG A 402 8.09 -4.30 3.81
C ARG A 402 9.49 -3.72 3.99
N LEU A 403 9.78 -2.58 3.37
CA LEU A 403 11.02 -1.83 3.59
C LEU A 403 11.09 -1.19 4.97
N LEU A 404 9.97 -0.93 5.66
CA LEU A 404 9.93 -0.27 6.96
C LEU A 404 9.75 -1.24 8.14
N ASN A 405 9.00 -2.33 7.97
CA ASN A 405 8.72 -3.32 9.00
C ASN A 405 9.33 -4.68 8.61
N ASN A 406 10.22 -5.19 9.46
CA ASN A 406 10.87 -6.50 9.26
C ASN A 406 9.89 -7.68 9.37
N ASN A 407 8.79 -7.51 10.11
CA ASN A 407 7.80 -8.58 10.34
C ASN A 407 6.70 -8.62 9.27
N PHE A 408 6.74 -7.70 8.30
CA PHE A 408 5.72 -7.62 7.24
C PHE A 408 5.81 -8.79 6.24
N ASN A 409 6.85 -9.62 6.30
CA ASN A 409 7.02 -10.80 5.44
C ASN A 409 5.89 -11.82 5.58
N ALA A 410 5.30 -11.93 6.77
CA ALA A 410 4.21 -12.85 7.07
C ALA A 410 2.83 -12.29 6.70
N ALA A 411 2.73 -11.01 6.35
CA ALA A 411 1.47 -10.35 6.06
C ALA A 411 0.90 -10.79 4.71
N PHE A 412 -0.38 -11.16 4.69
CA PHE A 412 -1.12 -11.37 3.44
C PHE A 412 -1.51 -10.01 2.83
N THR A 413 -1.22 -9.82 1.54
CA THR A 413 -1.33 -8.50 0.90
C THR A 413 -2.38 -8.39 -0.21
N ASP A 414 -3.03 -9.49 -0.61
CA ASP A 414 -4.06 -9.52 -1.64
C ASP A 414 -5.32 -8.74 -1.22
N VAL A 415 -5.66 -7.73 -2.02
CA VAL A 415 -6.86 -6.88 -1.87
C VAL A 415 -7.73 -7.06 -3.12
N PRO A 416 -9.04 -7.36 -2.99
CA PRO A 416 -9.91 -7.47 -4.14
C PRO A 416 -10.13 -6.10 -4.78
N PHE A 417 -10.08 -6.04 -6.10
CA PHE A 417 -10.43 -4.82 -6.83
C PHE A 417 -11.92 -4.54 -6.71
N GLN A 418 -12.26 -3.32 -6.28
CA GLN A 418 -13.62 -2.82 -6.30
C GLN A 418 -13.86 -1.86 -7.47
N THR A 419 -15.07 -1.32 -7.58
CA THR A 419 -15.48 -0.45 -8.68
C THR A 419 -14.56 0.76 -8.86
N MET A 420 -14.14 1.41 -7.78
CA MET A 420 -13.26 2.58 -7.86
C MET A 420 -11.87 2.21 -8.38
N ASP A 421 -11.37 1.03 -8.03
CA ASP A 421 -10.10 0.52 -8.56
C ASP A 421 -10.19 0.24 -10.07
N TYR A 422 -11.28 -0.35 -10.56
CA TYR A 422 -11.47 -0.54 -12.00
C TYR A 422 -11.47 0.80 -12.74
N VAL A 423 -12.18 1.81 -12.22
CA VAL A 423 -12.17 3.16 -12.79
C VAL A 423 -10.75 3.72 -12.78
N MET A 424 -10.02 3.61 -11.66
CA MET A 424 -8.68 4.16 -11.55
C MET A 424 -7.64 3.43 -12.42
N ILE A 425 -7.76 2.11 -12.61
CA ILE A 425 -6.97 1.34 -13.57
C ILE A 425 -7.21 1.87 -15.00
N THR A 426 -8.48 2.10 -15.38
CA THR A 426 -8.79 2.64 -16.71
C THR A 426 -8.18 4.03 -16.90
N VAL A 427 -8.28 4.90 -15.90
CA VAL A 427 -7.65 6.23 -15.92
C VAL A 427 -6.14 6.11 -16.06
N TRP A 428 -5.50 5.23 -15.30
CA TRP A 428 -4.05 5.03 -15.34
C TRP A 428 -3.57 4.56 -16.72
N VAL A 429 -4.24 3.56 -17.29
CA VAL A 429 -3.89 3.01 -18.62
C VAL A 429 -4.13 4.05 -19.71
N VAL A 430 -5.28 4.74 -19.70
CA VAL A 430 -5.61 5.76 -20.70
C VAL A 430 -4.62 6.92 -20.63
N LEU A 431 -4.33 7.45 -19.45
CA LEU A 431 -3.34 8.53 -19.28
C LEU A 431 -1.95 8.08 -19.76
N GLY A 432 -1.51 6.87 -19.38
CA GLY A 432 -0.23 6.33 -19.79
C GLY A 432 -0.12 6.17 -21.31
N VAL A 433 -1.10 5.54 -21.96
CA VAL A 433 -1.12 5.33 -23.41
C VAL A 433 -1.21 6.67 -24.16
N CYS A 434 -2.10 7.57 -23.75
CA CYS A 434 -2.21 8.90 -24.36
C CYS A 434 -0.90 9.69 -24.21
N GLY A 435 -0.28 9.66 -23.03
CA GLY A 435 1.02 10.30 -22.78
C GLY A 435 2.12 9.76 -23.69
N ILE A 436 2.25 8.44 -23.77
CA ILE A 436 3.25 7.76 -24.62
C ILE A 436 3.03 8.10 -26.09
N VAL A 437 1.80 7.97 -26.60
CA VAL A 437 1.47 8.24 -28.01
C VAL A 437 1.75 9.70 -28.36
N LEU A 438 1.34 10.64 -27.51
CA LEU A 438 1.56 12.07 -27.74
C LEU A 438 3.04 12.44 -27.73
N GLN A 439 3.83 11.88 -26.81
CA GLN A 439 5.27 12.11 -26.76
C GLN A 439 5.99 11.50 -27.98
N LEU A 440 5.66 10.26 -28.35
CA LEU A 440 6.20 9.61 -29.54
C LEU A 440 5.87 10.39 -30.82
N TYR A 441 4.63 10.88 -30.94
CA TYR A 441 4.21 11.65 -32.11
C TYR A 441 4.94 12.98 -32.22
N ARG A 442 5.08 13.72 -31.11
CA ARG A 442 5.73 15.04 -31.08
C ARG A 442 7.23 14.99 -31.30
N GLU A 443 7.89 13.92 -30.85
CA GLU A 443 9.35 13.79 -30.89
C GLU A 443 9.87 12.97 -32.08
N ARG A 444 8.98 12.48 -32.96
CA ARG A 444 9.32 11.64 -34.12
C ARG A 444 10.38 12.23 -35.06
N SER A 445 10.46 13.55 -35.16
CA SER A 445 11.37 14.25 -36.08
C SER A 445 12.59 14.87 -35.39
N ARG A 446 12.80 14.59 -34.09
CA ARG A 446 13.87 15.18 -33.28
C ARG A 446 14.87 14.10 -32.84
N PRO A 447 16.12 14.47 -32.52
CA PRO A 447 17.05 13.54 -31.91
C PRO A 447 16.51 13.04 -30.56
N PHE A 448 16.74 11.77 -30.23
CA PHE A 448 16.20 11.11 -29.04
C PHE A 448 16.57 11.80 -27.72
N PHE A 449 17.72 12.47 -27.64
CA PHE A 449 18.07 13.27 -26.46
C PHE A 449 18.64 14.62 -26.88
N PRO A 450 18.36 15.70 -26.11
CA PRO A 450 19.03 16.96 -26.31
C PRO A 450 20.54 16.81 -26.02
N PRO A 451 21.42 17.37 -26.87
CA PRO A 451 22.86 17.39 -26.60
C PRO A 451 23.16 18.16 -25.29
N SER A 452 24.22 17.76 -24.59
CA SER A 452 24.53 18.37 -23.30
C SER A 452 24.96 19.83 -23.48
N PRO A 453 24.39 20.79 -22.72
CA PRO A 453 24.70 22.20 -22.90
C PRO A 453 26.17 22.53 -22.66
N TYR A 454 26.85 21.81 -21.76
CA TYR A 454 28.27 21.99 -21.51
C TYR A 454 29.14 21.53 -22.69
N LEU A 455 28.85 20.37 -23.30
CA LEU A 455 29.59 19.92 -24.47
C LEU A 455 29.32 20.81 -25.67
N MET A 456 28.06 21.26 -25.86
CA MET A 456 27.75 22.26 -26.88
C MET A 456 28.52 23.56 -26.65
N TRP A 457 28.59 24.04 -25.40
CA TRP A 457 29.35 25.25 -25.06
C TRP A 457 30.85 25.06 -25.31
N LEU A 458 31.41 23.88 -25.00
CA LEU A 458 32.81 23.58 -25.24
C LEU A 458 33.12 23.51 -26.73
N GLN A 459 32.28 22.81 -27.51
CA GLN A 459 32.37 22.74 -28.97
C GLN A 459 32.24 24.12 -29.61
N GLU A 460 31.31 24.95 -29.14
CA GLU A 460 31.13 26.31 -29.62
C GLU A 460 32.32 27.20 -29.24
N ARG A 461 32.92 27.00 -28.06
CA ARG A 461 34.13 27.70 -27.64
C ARG A 461 35.34 27.30 -28.47
N GLU A 462 35.47 26.03 -28.82
CA GLU A 462 36.52 25.54 -29.72
C GLU A 462 36.30 26.04 -31.14
N ARG A 463 35.07 26.00 -31.65
CA ARG A 463 34.68 26.58 -32.93
C ARG A 463 35.04 28.06 -33.02
N ARG A 464 34.78 28.85 -31.98
CA ARG A 464 35.17 30.26 -31.92
C ARG A 464 36.68 30.49 -31.89
N LYS A 465 37.49 29.49 -31.50
CA LYS A 465 38.96 29.57 -31.54
C LYS A 465 39.53 29.15 -32.90
N THR A 466 38.90 28.21 -33.58
CA THR A 466 39.40 27.64 -34.85
C THR A 466 38.80 28.30 -36.09
N ASN A 467 37.62 28.91 -35.97
CA ASN A 467 36.94 29.59 -37.06
C ASN A 467 37.37 31.07 -37.12
N ILE A 468 38.40 31.35 -37.91
CA ILE A 468 38.93 32.71 -38.14
C ILE A 468 37.88 33.62 -38.81
N LEU A 469 36.90 33.04 -39.52
CA LEU A 469 35.80 33.73 -40.19
C LEU A 469 34.60 33.99 -39.26
N ASP A 470 34.68 33.63 -37.98
CA ASP A 470 33.64 33.95 -37.02
C ASP A 470 33.62 35.48 -36.77
N PRO A 471 32.48 36.18 -36.94
CA PRO A 471 32.38 37.62 -36.69
C PRO A 471 32.91 38.03 -35.31
N SER A 472 32.84 37.12 -34.32
CA SER A 472 33.38 37.28 -32.97
C SER A 472 34.90 37.57 -32.92
N HIS A 473 35.68 37.13 -33.91
CA HIS A 473 37.12 37.42 -34.04
C HIS A 473 37.41 38.83 -34.55
N HIS A 474 36.49 39.44 -35.28
CA HIS A 474 36.64 40.80 -35.81
C HIS A 474 36.14 41.88 -34.85
N PHE A 475 35.60 41.49 -33.69
CA PHE A 475 35.22 42.44 -32.66
C PHE A 475 36.45 42.96 -31.91
N PRO A 476 36.72 44.28 -31.92
CA PRO A 476 37.84 44.83 -31.19
C PRO A 476 37.68 44.57 -29.68
N SER A 477 38.81 44.34 -29.01
CA SER A 477 38.89 44.13 -27.56
C SER A 477 38.17 45.27 -26.80
N LEU A 478 37.63 44.98 -25.61
CA LEU A 478 36.91 45.98 -24.80
C LEU A 478 37.75 47.25 -24.58
N ALA A 479 39.05 47.11 -24.34
CA ALA A 479 39.97 48.24 -24.24
C ALA A 479 40.01 49.07 -25.53
N ASN A 480 40.09 48.44 -26.70
CA ASN A 480 40.06 49.13 -28.00
C ASN A 480 38.69 49.78 -28.29
N ARG A 481 37.59 49.20 -27.82
CA ARG A 481 36.25 49.84 -27.90
C ARG A 481 36.14 51.07 -27.01
N PHE A 482 36.68 51.00 -25.80
CA PHE A 482 36.76 52.17 -24.92
C PHE A 482 37.66 53.25 -25.51
N LEU A 483 38.83 52.87 -26.02
CA LEU A 483 39.76 53.80 -26.68
C LEU A 483 39.17 54.44 -27.92
N THR A 484 38.47 53.68 -28.78
CA THR A 484 37.80 54.21 -29.98
C THR A 484 36.62 55.11 -29.62
N ARG A 485 35.84 54.77 -28.59
CA ARG A 485 34.74 55.61 -28.10
C ARG A 485 35.25 56.90 -27.43
N VAL A 486 36.39 56.85 -26.73
CA VAL A 486 37.10 58.04 -26.21
C VAL A 486 37.72 58.87 -27.33
N ARG A 487 38.25 58.23 -28.39
CA ARG A 487 38.75 58.91 -29.60
C ARG A 487 37.64 59.58 -30.40
N GLN A 488 36.44 58.99 -30.44
CA GLN A 488 35.26 59.59 -31.06
C GLN A 488 34.73 60.80 -30.27
N LEU A 489 34.86 60.80 -28.94
CA LEU A 489 34.52 61.95 -28.10
C LEU A 489 35.52 63.11 -28.20
N THR A 490 36.75 62.85 -28.68
CA THR A 490 37.83 63.86 -28.79
C THR A 490 38.07 64.36 -30.21
N LYS A 491 37.46 63.75 -31.24
CA LYS A 491 37.51 64.25 -32.62
C LYS A 491 36.22 64.97 -33.00
N ARG A 492 36.37 66.18 -33.57
CA ARG A 492 35.29 66.96 -34.19
C ARG A 492 34.76 66.18 -35.41
N ALA A 493 33.44 66.11 -35.55
CA ALA A 493 32.76 65.38 -36.61
C ALA A 493 33.16 65.89 -38.01
N GLU A 494 33.71 65.00 -38.83
CA GLU A 494 33.79 65.16 -40.29
C GLU A 494 32.61 64.41 -40.93
N PRO A 495 32.10 64.88 -42.09
CA PRO A 495 30.84 64.41 -42.65
C PRO A 495 30.97 62.99 -43.19
N ALA A 496 29.86 62.25 -43.07
CA ALA A 496 29.72 60.86 -43.47
C ALA A 496 30.07 60.63 -44.95
N GLY A 497 31.23 60.04 -45.22
CA GLY A 497 31.54 59.37 -46.48
C GLY A 497 30.97 57.95 -46.44
N GLU A 498 30.36 57.54 -47.55
CA GLU A 498 29.69 56.25 -47.77
C GLU A 498 30.45 55.04 -47.18
N HIS A 499 29.85 54.42 -46.17
CA HIS A 499 30.14 53.03 -45.85
C HIS A 499 29.20 52.14 -46.66
N THR A 500 29.67 51.67 -47.81
CA THR A 500 29.11 50.49 -48.46
C THR A 500 29.22 49.30 -47.50
N PRO A 501 28.12 48.58 -47.19
CA PRO A 501 28.20 47.38 -46.39
C PRO A 501 28.86 46.28 -47.23
N LEU A 502 30.07 45.87 -46.83
CA LEU A 502 30.66 44.64 -47.32
C LEU A 502 29.80 43.47 -46.83
N LEU A 503 29.00 42.93 -47.75
CA LEU A 503 28.60 41.53 -47.74
C LEU A 503 29.88 40.70 -47.88
N LEU A 504 30.34 40.07 -46.79
CA LEU A 504 30.80 38.68 -46.73
C LEU A 504 31.12 38.29 -45.29
#